data_AF-A0A814HHB0-F1
#
_entry.id   AF-A0A814HHB0-F1
#
_cell.length_a   1.000
_cell.length_b   1.000
_cell.length_c   1.000
_cell.angle_alpha   90.00
_cell.angle_beta   90.00
_cell.angle_gamma   90.00
#
_symmetry.space_group_name_H-M   'P 1'
#
loop_
_entity.id
_entity.type
_entity.pdbx_description
1 polymer ?
#
loop_
_entity_poly.entity_id
_entity_poly.type
_entity_poly.pdbx_seq_one_letter_code
_entity_poly.pdbx_strand_id
1 'polypeptide(L)'
;MFLSRKLSDKLVFHGKSSDNSSKNSLHRHIDPAILPQEYGGQLESIEKLNQTFVQWTRENHAKMTQLDGFGVDLKQVSELFKKVQKDN
;
A
#
# COMPACT_ATOMS: atom_id res chain seq x y z
N MET A 1 -20.26 -10.06 5.35
CA MET A 1 -19.15 -9.18 5.76
C MET A 1 -18.07 -9.25 4.69
N PHE A 2 -17.61 -8.13 4.14
CA PHE A 2 -16.72 -8.08 2.96
C PHE A 2 -15.22 -8.25 3.27
N LEU A 3 -14.85 -8.51 4.54
CA LEU A 3 -13.47 -8.70 4.96
C LEU A 3 -13.21 -10.16 5.29
N SER A 4 -12.10 -10.71 4.79
CA SER A 4 -11.62 -12.01 5.24
C SER A 4 -11.14 -11.93 6.69
N ARG A 5 -11.19 -13.05 7.41
CA ARG A 5 -10.72 -13.12 8.80
C ARG A 5 -9.26 -12.66 8.93
N LYS A 6 -8.41 -13.15 8.02
CA LYS A 6 -6.99 -12.77 7.92
C LYS A 6 -6.76 -11.27 7.73
N LEU A 7 -7.64 -10.58 6.99
CA LEU A 7 -7.54 -9.13 6.81
C LEU A 7 -8.06 -8.39 8.04
N SER A 8 -9.17 -8.86 8.63
CA SER A 8 -9.73 -8.28 9.85
C SER A 8 -8.72 -8.25 11.00
N ASP A 9 -7.94 -9.31 11.17
CA ASP A 9 -6.95 -9.42 12.25
C ASP A 9 -5.76 -8.46 12.07
N LYS A 10 -5.57 -7.89 10.87
CA LYS A 10 -4.50 -6.93 10.56
C LYS A 10 -4.94 -5.47 10.67
N LEU A 11 -6.22 -5.20 10.85
CA LEU A 11 -6.75 -3.84 10.98
C LEU A 11 -6.72 -3.41 12.44
N VAL A 12 -5.84 -2.46 12.77
CA VAL A 12 -5.76 -1.85 14.10
C VAL A 12 -6.33 -0.44 14.03
N PHE A 13 -7.35 -0.16 14.84
CA PHE A 13 -8.02 1.15 14.87
C PHE A 13 -7.54 1.97 16.06
N HIS A 14 -6.93 3.11 15.77
CA HIS A 14 -6.54 4.10 16.77
C HIS A 14 -7.57 5.24 16.73
N GLY A 15 -8.53 5.24 17.67
CA GLY A 15 -9.58 6.25 17.75
C GLY A 15 -9.05 7.65 18.07
N LYS A 16 -9.90 8.67 17.96
CA LYS A 16 -9.57 10.02 18.48
C LYS A 16 -9.71 10.01 20.01
N SER A 17 -8.61 10.22 20.71
CA SER A 17 -8.62 10.47 22.15
C SER A 17 -8.32 11.94 22.43
N SER A 18 -8.85 12.46 23.54
CA SER A 18 -8.57 13.82 24.02
C SER A 18 -7.15 13.97 24.58
N ASP A 19 -6.47 12.86 24.84
CA ASP A 19 -5.08 12.76 25.28
C ASP A 19 -4.19 12.16 24.19
N ASN A 20 -2.87 12.20 24.40
CA ASN A 20 -1.88 11.61 23.47
C ASN A 20 -1.94 10.06 23.39
N SER A 21 -2.95 9.40 23.99
CA SER A 21 -3.06 7.94 24.05
C SER A 21 -3.17 7.29 22.66
N SER A 22 -3.84 7.95 21.71
CA SER A 22 -3.97 7.47 20.34
C SER A 22 -2.64 7.41 19.61
N LYS A 23 -1.80 8.44 19.77
CA LYS A 23 -0.47 8.51 19.14
C LYS A 23 0.48 7.47 19.76
N ASN A 24 0.46 7.34 21.09
CA ASN A 24 1.25 6.32 21.78
C ASN A 24 0.84 4.88 21.36
N SER A 25 -0.45 4.64 21.14
CA SER A 25 -0.96 3.35 20.65
C SER A 25 -0.47 3.04 19.22
N LEU A 26 -0.40 4.06 18.36
CA LEU A 26 0.17 3.95 17.02
C LEU A 26 1.68 3.65 17.08
N HIS A 27 2.41 4.30 18.00
CA HIS A 27 3.86 4.11 18.16
C HIS A 27 4.28 2.71 18.62
N ARG A 28 3.35 1.91 19.17
CA ARG A 28 3.59 0.49 19.44
C ARG A 28 3.70 -0.35 18.17
N HIS A 29 3.17 0.14 17.05
CA HIS A 29 3.13 -0.58 15.78
C HIS A 29 4.08 0.02 14.74
N ILE A 30 4.38 1.32 14.84
CA ILE A 30 5.20 2.06 13.87
C ILE A 30 6.18 2.96 14.63
N ASP A 31 7.46 2.90 14.29
CA ASP A 31 8.49 3.73 14.91
C ASP A 31 8.20 5.24 14.69
N PRO A 32 8.21 6.08 15.75
CA PRO A 32 8.07 7.52 15.62
C PRO A 32 9.05 8.17 14.63
N ALA A 33 10.25 7.61 14.45
CA ALA A 33 11.28 8.14 13.56
C ALA A 33 10.87 8.15 12.08
N ILE A 34 9.91 7.29 11.70
CA ILE A 34 9.42 7.17 10.31
C ILE A 34 7.99 7.74 10.14
N LEU A 35 7.45 8.39 11.16
CA LEU A 35 6.12 8.98 11.11
C LEU A 35 6.18 10.50 10.90
N PRO A 36 5.20 11.09 10.19
CA PRO A 36 5.05 12.54 10.10
C PRO A 36 4.75 13.19 11.47
N GLN A 37 5.07 14.47 11.60
CA GLN A 37 4.84 15.26 12.82
C GLN A 37 3.38 15.26 13.29
N GLU A 38 2.42 15.30 12.35
CA GLU A 38 0.99 15.33 12.66
C GLU A 38 0.54 14.09 13.43
N TYR A 39 1.18 12.95 13.16
CA TYR A 39 0.96 11.67 13.83
C TYR A 39 1.86 11.47 15.07
N GLY A 40 2.59 12.52 15.50
CA GLY A 40 3.50 12.48 16.64
C GLY A 40 4.85 11.85 16.34
N GLY A 41 5.26 11.80 15.07
CA GLY A 41 6.58 11.32 14.66
C GLY A 41 7.60 12.44 14.48
N GLN A 42 8.75 12.08 13.89
CA GLN A 42 9.92 12.96 13.73
C GLN A 42 10.21 13.37 12.28
N LEU A 43 9.48 12.84 11.29
CA LEU A 43 9.65 13.21 9.89
C LEU A 43 9.11 14.61 9.58
N GLU A 44 9.31 15.04 8.34
CA GLU A 44 8.67 16.23 7.79
C GLU A 44 7.13 16.18 7.88
N SER A 45 6.49 17.32 7.69
CA SER A 45 5.03 17.43 7.68
C SER A 45 4.42 16.51 6.62
N ILE A 46 3.20 16.06 6.87
CA ILE A 46 2.43 15.25 5.92
C ILE A 46 2.30 15.96 4.57
N GLU A 47 2.17 17.28 4.58
CA GLU A 47 2.09 18.10 3.37
C GLU A 47 3.37 17.98 2.53
N LYS A 48 4.53 18.12 3.16
CA LYS A 48 5.83 18.04 2.48
C LYS A 48 6.08 16.64 1.93
N LEU A 49 5.79 15.60 2.73
CA LEU A 49 5.92 14.20 2.32
C LEU A 49 5.01 13.88 1.12
N ASN A 50 3.77 14.38 1.13
CA ASN A 50 2.82 14.21 0.03
C ASN A 50 3.31 14.91 -1.25
N GLN A 51 3.83 16.14 -1.14
CA GLN A 51 4.41 16.86 -2.29
C GLN A 51 5.56 16.07 -2.92
N THR A 52 6.49 15.58 -2.09
CA THR A 52 7.62 14.75 -2.53
C THR A 52 7.14 13.46 -3.21
N PHE A 53 6.15 12.77 -2.62
CA PHE A 53 5.59 11.54 -3.19
C PHE A 53 4.90 11.78 -4.54
N VAL A 54 4.12 12.85 -4.66
CA VAL A 54 3.46 13.22 -5.93
C VAL A 54 4.50 13.53 -7.00
N GLN A 55 5.56 14.27 -6.65
CA GLN A 55 6.63 14.58 -7.58
C GLN A 55 7.34 13.31 -8.05
N TRP A 56 7.72 12.43 -7.12
CA TRP A 56 8.32 11.14 -7.44
C TRP A 56 7.42 10.29 -8.36
N THR A 57 6.11 10.27 -8.08
CA THR A 57 5.14 9.52 -8.88
C THR A 57 5.05 10.07 -10.30
N ARG A 58 5.10 11.39 -10.49
CA ARG A 58 5.12 12.02 -11.82
C ARG A 58 6.38 11.65 -12.59
N GLU A 59 7.53 11.74 -11.95
CA GLU A 59 8.83 11.41 -12.55
C GLU A 59 8.94 9.92 -12.93
N ASN A 60 8.31 9.05 -12.14
CA ASN A 60 8.34 7.60 -12.36
C ASN A 60 7.08 7.06 -13.06
N HIS A 61 6.17 7.94 -13.50
CA HIS A 61 4.90 7.57 -14.11
C HIS A 61 5.07 6.59 -15.26
N ALA A 62 6.07 6.82 -16.12
CA ALA A 62 6.37 5.95 -17.26
C ALA A 62 6.68 4.50 -16.84
N LYS A 63 7.35 4.29 -15.70
CA LYS A 63 7.61 2.94 -15.17
C LYS A 63 6.32 2.29 -14.65
N MET A 64 5.42 3.08 -14.09
CA MET A 64 4.16 2.59 -13.54
C MET A 64 3.18 2.15 -14.63
N THR A 65 3.12 2.89 -15.75
CA THR A 65 2.25 2.58 -16.89
C THR A 65 2.84 1.58 -17.88
N GLN A 66 4.10 1.16 -17.70
CA GLN A 66 4.69 0.12 -18.56
C GLN A 66 3.86 -1.16 -18.52
N LEU A 67 3.29 -1.52 -17.37
CA LEU A 67 2.44 -2.69 -17.19
C LEU A 67 1.11 -2.59 -17.96
N ASP A 68 0.60 -1.39 -18.21
CA ASP A 68 -0.62 -1.19 -19.01
C ASP A 68 -0.40 -1.58 -20.49
N GLY A 69 0.85 -1.47 -20.97
CA GLY A 69 1.26 -1.90 -22.30
C GLY A 69 1.47 -3.42 -22.41
N PHE A 70 1.64 -4.14 -21.30
CA PHE A 70 1.64 -5.60 -21.28
C PHE A 70 0.19 -6.08 -21.24
N GLY A 71 -0.51 -5.91 -22.36
CA GLY A 71 -1.75 -6.63 -22.59
C GLY A 71 -1.44 -8.13 -22.45
N VAL A 72 -1.94 -8.76 -21.39
CA VAL A 72 -1.90 -10.22 -21.26
C VAL A 72 -2.63 -10.76 -22.48
N ASP A 73 -1.91 -11.38 -23.43
CA ASP A 73 -2.56 -12.04 -24.55
C ASP A 73 -3.31 -13.26 -24.01
N LEU A 74 -4.58 -13.05 -23.70
CA LEU A 74 -5.48 -14.07 -23.18
C LEU A 74 -5.54 -15.30 -24.10
N LYS A 75 -5.20 -15.16 -25.39
CA LYS A 75 -5.08 -16.29 -26.32
C LYS A 75 -3.87 -17.16 -26.01
N GLN A 76 -2.70 -16.57 -25.78
CA GLN A 76 -1.49 -17.32 -25.39
C GLN A 76 -1.67 -18.03 -24.05
N VAL A 77 -2.31 -17.37 -23.07
CA VAL A 77 -2.61 -17.97 -21.77
C VAL A 77 -3.56 -19.17 -21.93
N SER A 78 -4.62 -19.04 -22.73
CA SER A 78 -5.54 -20.14 -23.02
C SER A 78 -4.84 -21.33 -23.69
N GLU A 79 -3.93 -21.09 -24.64
CA GLU A 79 -3.17 -22.15 -25.30
C GLU A 79 -2.19 -22.85 -24.37
N LEU A 80 -1.49 -22.11 -23.51
CA LEU A 80 -0.61 -22.67 -22.48
C LEU A 80 -1.38 -23.60 -21.53
N PHE A 81 -2.55 -23.19 -21.04
CA PHE A 81 -3.37 -24.03 -20.16
C PHE A 81 -3.87 -25.30 -20.87
N LYS A 82 -4.27 -25.21 -22.14
CA LYS A 82 -4.66 -26.40 -22.92
C LYS A 82 -3.52 -27.38 -23.11
N LYS A 83 -2.28 -26.88 -23.27
CA LYS A 83 -1.08 -27.71 -23.46
C LYS A 83 -0.72 -28.45 -22.16
N VAL A 84 -0.74 -27.75 -21.03
CA VAL A 84 -0.49 -28.33 -19.70
C VAL A 84 -1.52 -29.39 -19.31
N GLN A 85 -2.78 -29.26 -19.75
CA GLN A 85 -3.81 -30.28 -19.53
C GLN A 85 -3.67 -31.51 -20.44
N LYS A 86 -2.91 -31.41 -21.54
CA LYS A 86 -2.72 -32.50 -22.51
C LYS A 86 -1.53 -33.39 -22.16
N ASP A 87 -0.62 -32.88 -21.32
CA ASP A 87 0.62 -33.53 -20.91
C ASP A 87 0.51 -34.19 -19.50
N ASN A 88 -0.68 -34.23 -18.90
CA ASN A 88 -1.06 -34.99 -17.69
C ASN A 88 -2.14 -36.02 -18.02
#